data_AF-A0A562JVH5-F1
#
_entry.id   AF-A0A562JVH5-F1
#
_cell.length_a   1.000
_cell.length_b   1.000
_cell.length_c   1.000
_cell.angle_alpha   90.00
_cell.angle_beta   90.00
_cell.angle_gamma   90.00
#
_symmetry.space_group_name_H-M   'P 1'
#
loop_
_entity.id
_entity.type
_entity.pdbx_description
1 polymer ?
#
loop_
_entity_poly.entity_id
_entity_poly.type
_entity_poly.pdbx_seq_one_letter_code
_entity_poly.pdbx_strand_id
1 'polypeptide(L)'
;MDDEGFRHYLENDYSGSLGARAVGDVISRCRRIEAVLKVNLAHVTDIEEIVPRLGEIVDDPNSSKALRNALYRYRDYACTK
;
A
#
# COMPACT_ATOMS: atom_id res chain seq x y z
N MET A 1 -3.82 -9.02 -2.81
CA MET A 1 -4.12 -7.74 -3.49
C MET A 1 -4.38 -7.90 -5.00
N ASP A 2 -5.33 -7.12 -5.56
CA ASP A 2 -5.56 -6.92 -7.02
C ASP A 2 -4.68 -5.76 -7.53
N ASP A 3 -3.58 -6.07 -8.23
CA ASP A 3 -2.59 -5.08 -8.65
C ASP A 3 -3.03 -4.25 -9.86
N GLU A 4 -3.85 -4.82 -10.75
CA GLU A 4 -4.25 -4.15 -11.99
C GLU A 4 -5.34 -3.12 -11.71
N GLY A 5 -6.35 -3.49 -10.92
CA GLY A 5 -7.34 -2.53 -10.46
C GLY A 5 -6.72 -1.44 -9.56
N PHE A 6 -5.77 -1.81 -8.70
CA PHE A 6 -5.10 -0.82 -7.84
C PHE A 6 -4.19 0.11 -8.65
N ARG A 7 -3.49 -0.39 -9.67
CA ARG A 7 -2.74 0.44 -10.62
C ARG A 7 -3.66 1.45 -11.29
N HIS A 8 -4.76 1.00 -11.88
CA HIS A 8 -5.72 1.89 -12.55
C HIS A 8 -6.22 2.98 -11.61
N TYR A 9 -6.59 2.60 -10.38
CA TYR A 9 -7.03 3.53 -9.35
C TYR A 9 -5.97 4.59 -9.05
N LEU A 10 -4.71 4.21 -8.84
CA LEU A 10 -3.64 5.17 -8.52
C LEU A 10 -3.31 6.11 -9.68
N GLU A 11 -3.47 5.65 -10.93
CA GLU A 11 -3.21 6.43 -12.14
C GLU A 11 -4.36 7.40 -12.43
N ASN A 12 -5.61 7.00 -12.22
CA ASN A 12 -6.77 7.71 -12.76
C ASN A 12 -7.74 8.24 -11.69
N ASP A 13 -7.98 7.48 -10.61
CA ASP A 13 -9.10 7.70 -9.70
C ASP A 13 -8.65 8.26 -8.32
N TYR A 14 -7.38 8.09 -7.97
CA TYR A 14 -6.82 8.60 -6.73
C TYR A 14 -6.54 10.10 -6.80
N SER A 15 -6.83 10.84 -5.72
CA SER A 15 -6.58 12.27 -5.65
C SER A 15 -5.08 12.57 -5.84
N GLY A 16 -4.75 13.22 -6.96
CA GLY A 16 -3.38 13.56 -7.34
C GLY A 16 -2.64 12.50 -8.17
N SER A 17 -3.36 11.70 -8.97
CA SER A 17 -2.87 10.81 -10.06
C SER A 17 -1.36 10.66 -10.16
N LEU A 18 -0.89 9.45 -9.88
CA LEU A 18 0.53 9.15 -9.86
C LEU A 18 1.01 8.72 -11.26
N GLY A 19 2.22 9.15 -11.64
CA GLY A 19 2.88 8.59 -12.82
C GLY A 19 3.27 7.12 -12.62
N ALA A 20 3.37 6.36 -13.71
CA ALA A 20 3.59 4.91 -13.72
C ALA A 20 4.74 4.43 -12.79
N ARG A 21 5.84 5.18 -12.71
CA ARG A 21 6.95 4.86 -11.81
C ARG A 21 6.54 4.92 -10.34
N ALA A 22 5.87 5.99 -9.93
CA ALA A 22 5.41 6.17 -8.55
C ALA A 22 4.34 5.13 -8.19
N VAL A 23 3.49 4.75 -9.14
CA VAL A 23 2.51 3.67 -8.98
C VAL A 23 3.20 2.33 -8.74
N GLY A 24 4.19 1.99 -9.58
CA GLY A 24 5.00 0.78 -9.39
C GLY A 24 5.67 0.73 -8.02
N ASP A 25 6.20 1.86 -7.55
CA ASP A 25 6.81 1.95 -6.21
C ASP A 25 5.79 1.75 -5.08
N VAL A 26 4.54 2.20 -5.23
CA VAL A 26 3.48 1.99 -4.23
C VAL A 26 3.07 0.52 -4.19
N ILE A 27 2.81 -0.09 -5.34
CA ILE A 27 2.42 -1.50 -5.46
C ILE A 27 3.52 -2.40 -4.87
N SER A 28 4.78 -2.14 -5.23
CA SER A 28 5.93 -2.89 -4.72
C SER A 28 6.04 -2.84 -3.20
N ARG A 29 5.78 -1.66 -2.59
CA ARG A 29 5.73 -1.52 -1.13
C ARG A 29 4.60 -2.34 -0.50
N CYS A 30 3.39 -2.30 -1.05
CA CYS A 30 2.28 -3.13 -0.57
C CYS A 30 2.61 -4.64 -0.65
N ARG A 31 3.20 -5.10 -1.76
CA ARG A 31 3.62 -6.49 -1.93
C ARG A 31 4.71 -6.90 -0.94
N ARG A 32 5.67 -6.02 -0.66
CA ARG A 32 6.69 -6.25 0.38
C ARG A 32 6.03 -6.45 1.76
N ILE A 33 5.00 -5.67 2.08
CA ILE A 33 4.29 -5.79 3.35
C ILE A 33 3.53 -7.13 3.44
N GLU A 34 2.78 -7.51 2.40
CA GLU A 34 2.11 -8.83 2.33
C GLU A 34 3.12 -9.97 2.56
N ALA A 35 4.26 -9.93 1.86
CA ALA A 35 5.28 -10.97 1.92
C ALA A 35 5.97 -11.07 3.28
N VAL A 36 6.37 -9.93 3.88
CA VAL A 36 7.12 -9.91 5.14
C VAL A 36 6.23 -10.22 6.33
N LEU A 37 5.05 -9.59 6.41
CA LEU A 37 4.15 -9.76 7.55
C LEU A 37 3.21 -10.96 7.41
N LYS A 38 3.21 -11.64 6.26
CA LYS A 38 2.35 -12.78 5.93
C LYS A 38 0.85 -12.44 6.06
N VAL A 39 0.48 -11.26 5.56
CA VAL A 39 -0.88 -10.72 5.59
C VAL A 39 -1.49 -10.67 4.19
N ASN A 40 -2.81 -10.65 4.10
CA ASN A 40 -3.51 -10.45 2.83
C ASN A 40 -4.14 -9.06 2.82
N LEU A 41 -3.53 -8.11 2.11
CA LEU A 41 -4.01 -6.73 2.11
C LEU A 41 -5.39 -6.59 1.50
N ALA A 42 -5.91 -7.57 0.74
CA ALA A 42 -7.29 -7.54 0.26
C ALA A 42 -8.34 -7.37 1.37
N HIS A 43 -7.98 -7.62 2.63
CA HIS A 43 -8.83 -7.42 3.79
C HIS A 43 -8.51 -6.08 4.45
N VAL A 44 -9.40 -5.09 4.27
CA VAL A 44 -9.24 -3.69 4.74
C VAL A 44 -9.01 -3.60 6.26
N THR A 45 -9.59 -4.53 7.03
CA THR A 45 -9.48 -4.60 8.49
C THR A 45 -8.06 -4.75 8.99
N ASP A 46 -7.16 -5.33 8.19
CA ASP A 46 -5.81 -5.69 8.62
C ASP A 46 -4.90 -4.46 8.66
N ILE A 47 -5.24 -3.35 7.99
CA ILE A 47 -4.33 -2.22 7.79
C ILE A 47 -3.97 -1.52 9.10
N GLU A 48 -4.94 -1.29 9.99
CA GLU A 48 -4.67 -0.64 11.29
C GLU A 48 -3.85 -1.54 12.23
N GLU A 49 -3.93 -2.87 12.07
CA GLU A 49 -3.10 -3.83 12.79
C GLU A 49 -1.68 -3.94 12.21
N ILE A 50 -1.54 -3.68 10.90
CA ILE A 50 -0.26 -3.72 10.17
C ILE A 50 0.56 -2.46 10.42
N VAL A 51 -0.06 -1.27 10.50
CA VAL A 51 0.66 0.01 10.59
C VAL A 51 1.68 0.07 11.75
N PRO A 52 1.36 -0.38 12.99
CA PRO A 52 2.32 -0.42 14.09
C PRO A 52 3.52 -1.33 13.82
N ARG A 53 3.35 -2.34 12.96
CA ARG A 53 4.35 -3.38 12.64
C ARG A 53 5.27 -3.01 11.49
N LEU A 54 5.06 -1.86 10.83
CA LEU A 54 5.90 -1.43 9.71
C LEU A 54 7.38 -1.23 10.08
N GLY A 55 7.67 -0.94 11.35
CA GLY A 55 9.04 -0.88 11.87
C GLY A 55 9.76 -2.23 11.85
N GLU A 56 9.04 -3.36 11.77
CA GLU A 56 9.64 -4.69 11.56
C GLU A 56 10.23 -4.85 10.16
N ILE A 57 9.82 -4.00 9.20
CA ILE A 57 10.18 -4.12 7.78
C ILE A 57 11.39 -3.24 7.43
N VAL A 58 11.54 -2.09 8.10
CA VAL A 58 12.53 -1.04 7.79
C VAL A 58 12.98 -0.31 9.05
N ASP A 59 14.29 -0.01 9.13
CA ASP A 59 14.91 0.62 10.30
C ASP A 59 14.90 2.16 10.26
N ASP A 60 14.44 2.78 9.17
CA ASP A 60 14.44 4.24 9.02
C ASP A 60 13.01 4.85 8.96
N PRO A 61 12.80 6.04 9.56
CA PRO A 61 11.49 6.70 9.61
C PRO A 61 10.90 7.06 8.23
N ASN A 62 11.74 7.35 7.24
CA ASN A 62 11.26 7.76 5.92
C ASN A 62 10.68 6.57 5.16
N SER A 63 11.34 5.42 5.22
CA SER A 63 10.84 4.18 4.65
C SER A 63 9.56 3.73 5.36
N SER A 64 9.50 3.80 6.69
CA SER A 64 8.28 3.46 7.44
C SER A 64 7.10 4.35 7.04
N LYS A 65 7.34 5.65 6.88
CA LYS A 65 6.34 6.60 6.34
C LYS A 65 5.90 6.23 4.92
N ALA A 66 6.82 5.82 4.04
CA ALA A 66 6.50 5.42 2.68
C ALA A 66 5.66 4.13 2.62
N LEU A 67 5.95 3.14 3.47
CA LEU A 67 5.16 1.92 3.61
C LEU A 67 3.75 2.24 4.12
N ARG A 68 3.64 3.09 5.15
CA ARG A 68 2.35 3.52 5.69
C ARG A 68 1.49 4.24 4.64
N ASN A 69 2.10 5.14 3.88
CA ASN A 69 1.39 5.84 2.80
C ASN A 69 0.91 4.88 1.70
N ALA A 70 1.70 3.85 1.38
CA ALA A 70 1.28 2.83 0.42
C ALA A 70 0.06 2.04 0.92
N LEU A 71 0.05 1.65 2.20
CA LEU A 71 -1.09 0.97 2.82
C LEU A 71 -2.35 1.79 2.80
N TYR A 72 -2.30 3.06 3.20
CA TYR A 72 -3.50 3.89 3.20
C TYR A 72 -4.06 4.12 1.80
N ARG A 73 -3.20 4.27 0.79
CA ARG A 73 -3.66 4.33 -0.60
C ARG A 73 -4.37 3.06 -1.03
N TYR A 74 -3.87 1.90 -0.60
CA TYR A 74 -4.53 0.63 -0.86
C TYR A 74 -5.86 0.50 -0.10
N ARG A 75 -5.91 0.97 1.16
CA ARG A 75 -7.14 1.04 1.95
C ARG A 75 -8.21 1.83 1.20
N ASP A 76 -7.85 3.02 0.72
CA ASP A 76 -8.78 3.90 0.02
C ASP A 76 -9.32 3.22 -1.25
N TYR A 77 -8.45 2.56 -2.03
CA TYR A 77 -8.86 1.73 -3.16
C TYR A 77 -9.80 0.58 -2.77
N ALA A 78 -9.47 -0.16 -1.72
CA ALA A 78 -10.28 -1.29 -1.30
C ALA A 78 -11.64 -0.85 -0.73
N CYS A 79 -11.76 0.38 -0.22
CA CYS A 79 -13.02 0.99 0.21
C CYS A 79 -13.86 1.57 -0.93
N THR A 80 -13.30 1.79 -2.13
CA THR A 80 -14.07 2.24 -3.31
C THR A 80 -14.66 1.09 -4.13
N LYS A 81 -14.30 -0.16 -3.79
CA LYS A 81 -14.87 -1.40 -4.33
C LYS A 81 -15.95 -1.96 -3.42
#